data_AF-A0A5K1EVS9-F1
#
_entry.id   AF-A0A5K1EVS9-F1
#
_cell.length_a   1.000
_cell.length_b   1.000
_cell.length_c   1.000
_cell.angle_alpha   90.00
_cell.angle_beta   90.00
_cell.angle_gamma   90.00
#
_symmetry.space_group_name_H-M   'P 1'
#
loop_
_entity.id
_entity.type
_entity.pdbx_description
1 polymer ?
#
loop_
_entity_poly.entity_id
_entity_poly.type
_entity_poly.pdbx_seq_one_letter_code
_entity_poly.pdbx_strand_id
1 'polypeptide(L)' 'SLGMCTRCGDLKVIACSTCRGQGLVQAGSFSMVNDILGPLGNTASESKPCPGCSARGHLPCPNCSKNI' A
#
# COMPACT_ATOMS: atom_id res chain seq x y z
N SER A 1 -6.08 9.69 -27.98
CA SER A 1 -5.68 9.41 -26.59
C SER A 1 -6.92 9.48 -25.71
N LEU A 2 -7.13 8.52 -24.79
CA LEU A 2 -8.37 8.40 -23.98
C LEU A 2 -8.54 9.51 -22.92
N GLY A 3 -7.68 10.54 -22.87
CA GLY A 3 -7.80 11.66 -21.93
C GLY A 3 -7.50 11.31 -20.46
N MET A 4 -7.09 10.07 -20.19
CA MET A 4 -6.85 9.56 -18.84
C MET A 4 -5.42 9.87 -18.37
N CYS A 5 -5.24 9.96 -17.06
CA CYS A 5 -3.89 10.08 -16.48
C CYS A 5 -3.10 8.78 -16.71
N THR A 6 -1.92 8.85 -17.29
CA THR A 6 -1.08 7.65 -17.55
C THR A 6 -0.59 6.96 -16.27
N ARG A 7 -0.67 7.64 -15.12
CA ARG A 7 -0.21 7.11 -13.83
C ARG A 7 -1.31 6.41 -13.03
N CYS A 8 -2.54 6.93 -13.05
CA CYS A 8 -3.65 6.42 -12.24
C CYS A 8 -4.88 6.03 -13.06
N GLY A 9 -4.84 6.14 -14.38
CA GLY A 9 -6.03 6.08 -15.23
C GLY A 9 -7.07 7.11 -14.75
N ASP A 10 -8.31 6.67 -14.64
CA ASP A 10 -9.45 7.45 -14.15
C ASP A 10 -9.66 7.38 -12.63
N LEU A 11 -8.88 6.56 -11.91
CA LEU A 11 -9.08 6.33 -10.47
C LEU A 11 -8.73 7.56 -9.63
N LYS A 12 -7.88 8.46 -10.14
CA LYS A 12 -7.35 9.65 -9.44
C LYS A 12 -6.60 9.36 -8.13
N VAL A 13 -6.38 8.09 -7.81
CA VAL A 13 -5.59 7.61 -6.68
C VAL A 13 -4.58 6.55 -7.16
N ILE A 14 -3.51 6.39 -6.39
CA ILE A 14 -2.48 5.37 -6.61
C ILE A 14 -2.31 4.54 -5.34
N ALA A 15 -1.96 3.26 -5.49
CA ALA A 15 -1.66 2.42 -4.33
C ALA A 15 -0.50 3.02 -3.52
N CYS A 16 -0.63 3.01 -2.19
CA CYS A 16 0.45 3.42 -1.31
C CYS A 16 1.60 2.42 -1.46
N SER A 17 2.79 2.90 -1.82
CA SER A 17 3.97 2.06 -2.00
C SER A 17 4.46 1.42 -0.70
N THR A 18 4.24 2.08 0.44
CA THR A 18 4.67 1.60 1.77
C THR A 18 3.91 0.35 2.20
N CYS A 19 2.57 0.35 2.11
CA CYS A 19 1.73 -0.80 2.49
C CYS A 19 1.23 -1.62 1.30
N ARG A 20 1.63 -1.27 0.08
CA ARG A 20 1.23 -1.94 -1.17
C ARG A 20 -0.29 -2.08 -1.32
N GLY A 21 -1.05 -1.04 -0.99
CA GLY A 21 -2.51 -1.08 -1.07
C GLY A 21 -3.26 -1.53 0.19
N GLN A 22 -2.58 -2.10 1.19
CA GLN A 22 -3.27 -2.76 2.32
C GLN A 22 -3.78 -1.81 3.42
N GLY A 23 -3.23 -0.59 3.51
CA GLY A 23 -3.53 0.34 4.62
C GLY A 23 -2.85 -0.04 5.95
N LEU A 24 -2.18 -1.20 6.00
CA LEU A 24 -1.49 -1.70 7.18
C LEU A 24 -0.04 -2.04 6.83
N VAL A 25 0.86 -1.89 7.80
CA VAL A 25 2.23 -2.37 7.75
C VAL A 25 2.43 -3.38 8.87
N GLN A 26 3.06 -4.50 8.57
CA GLN A 26 3.33 -5.53 9.56
C GLN A 26 4.46 -5.04 10.47
N ALA A 27 4.22 -4.94 11.77
CA ALA A 27 5.27 -4.59 12.73
C ALA A 27 6.08 -5.85 13.02
N GLY A 28 7.24 -5.96 12.37
CA GLY A 28 8.15 -7.10 12.60
C GLY A 28 9.07 -7.35 11.42
N SER A 29 10.34 -7.02 11.64
CA SER A 29 11.56 -7.39 10.92
C SER A 29 11.57 -7.36 9.38
N PHE A 30 12.48 -6.54 8.85
CA PHE A 30 13.03 -6.68 7.51
C PHE A 30 13.59 -8.10 7.33
N SER A 31 12.84 -8.99 6.70
CA SER A 31 13.39 -10.19 6.07
C SER A 31 12.67 -10.42 4.75
N MET A 32 13.30 -9.92 3.68
CA MET A 32 13.29 -10.64 2.41
C MET A 32 13.69 -12.08 2.72
N VAL A 33 12.97 -13.07 2.17
CA VAL A 33 13.13 -14.52 2.34
C VAL A 33 12.52 -15.11 3.62
N ASN A 34 11.26 -15.57 3.54
CA ASN A 34 10.85 -16.83 4.16
C ASN A 34 9.54 -17.34 3.54
N ASP A 35 9.58 -17.69 2.25
CA ASP A 35 8.49 -18.46 1.61
C ASP A 35 8.56 -19.96 1.93
N ILE A 36 9.38 -20.37 2.93
CA ILE A 36 9.56 -21.77 3.30
C ILE A 36 9.65 -21.93 4.83
N LEU A 37 8.54 -21.70 5.53
CA LEU A 37 8.21 -22.39 6.79
C LEU A 37 6.75 -22.07 7.12
N GLY A 38 5.78 -22.89 6.72
CA GLY A 38 5.38 -24.07 7.48
C GLY A 38 4.01 -23.81 8.13
N PRO A 39 3.05 -24.76 8.09
CA PRO A 39 1.69 -24.54 8.54
C PRO A 39 1.64 -24.46 10.08
N LEU A 40 0.70 -23.68 10.62
CA LEU A 40 0.30 -23.63 12.03
C LEU A 40 1.23 -22.84 12.97
N GLY A 41 0.94 -21.55 13.14
CA GLY A 41 1.57 -20.74 14.17
C GLY A 41 0.91 -19.37 14.27
N ASN A 42 -0.03 -19.25 15.19
CA ASN A 42 -0.71 -18.03 15.63
C ASN A 42 0.25 -16.97 16.23
N THR A 43 1.25 -16.52 15.49
CA THR A 43 1.90 -15.25 15.79
C THR A 43 1.06 -14.18 15.10
N ALA A 44 0.13 -13.59 15.85
CA ALA A 44 -0.58 -12.39 15.42
C ALA A 44 0.47 -11.30 15.22
N SER A 45 1.06 -11.28 14.04
CA SER A 45 2.01 -10.28 13.59
C SER A 45 1.25 -8.97 13.64
N GLU A 46 1.57 -8.16 14.64
CA GLU A 46 0.80 -6.98 14.98
C GLU A 46 0.85 -6.02 13.80
N SER A 47 -0.27 -5.89 13.10
CA SER A 47 -0.36 -4.96 11.98
C SER A 47 -0.63 -3.57 12.53
N LYS A 48 0.14 -2.59 12.05
CA LYS A 48 -0.02 -1.18 12.41
C LYS A 48 -0.60 -0.40 11.25
N PRO A 49 -1.45 0.61 11.51
CA PRO A 49 -1.89 1.55 10.49
C PRO A 49 -0.70 2.09 9.69
N CYS A 50 -0.77 2.05 8.37
CA CYS A 50 0.30 2.58 7.54
C CYS A 50 0.35 4.11 7.67
N PRO A 51 1.42 4.70 8.22
CA PRO A 51 1.51 6.15 8.38
C PRO A 51 1.57 6.86 7.02
N GLY A 52 2.18 6.21 6.01
CA GLY A 52 2.35 6.76 4.67
C GLY A 52 1.06 6.99 3.89
N CYS A 53 -0.06 6.36 4.27
CA CYS A 53 -1.37 6.61 3.67
C CYS A 53 -2.48 6.82 4.71
N SER A 54 -2.13 7.03 5.98
CA SER A 54 -3.10 7.13 7.09
C SER A 54 -4.14 6.01 7.06
N ALA A 55 -3.65 4.78 6.91
CA ALA A 55 -4.45 3.55 6.81
C ALA A 55 -5.39 3.38 5.61
N ARG A 56 -5.35 4.27 4.61
CA ARG A 56 -6.26 4.20 3.45
C ARG A 56 -5.84 3.18 2.39
N GLY A 57 -4.57 2.78 2.39
CA GLY A 57 -4.00 1.91 1.37
C GLY A 57 -3.66 2.61 0.04
N HIS A 58 -4.12 3.83 -0.16
CA HIS A 58 -3.90 4.61 -1.38
C HIS A 58 -3.62 6.07 -1.07
N LEU A 59 -3.09 6.77 -2.07
CA LEU A 59 -2.78 8.19 -2.04
C LEU A 59 -3.41 8.88 -3.24
N PRO A 60 -3.81 10.16 -3.14
CA PRO A 60 -4.20 10.95 -4.31
C PRO A 60 -3.11 10.91 -5.38
N CYS A 61 -3.48 10.77 -6.64
CA CYS A 61 -2.51 10.76 -7.73
C CYS A 61 -1.84 12.13 -7.82
N PRO A 62 -0.52 12.26 -7.59
CA PRO A 62 0.15 13.56 -7.53
C PRO A 62 0.16 14.32 -8.86
N ASN A 63 -0.19 13.66 -9.97
CA ASN A 63 -0.37 14.31 -11.27
C ASN A 63 -1.78 14.92 -11.41
N CYS A 64 -2.78 14.38 -10.70
CA CYS A 64 -4.15 14.86 -10.71
C CYS A 64 -4.44 15.82 -9.54
N SER A 65 -3.78 15.65 -8.39
CA SER A 65 -3.98 16.47 -7.19
C SER A 65 -3.57 17.94 -7.35
N LYS A 66 -2.84 18.28 -8.41
CA LYS A 66 -2.34 19.64 -8.67
C LYS A 66 -3.39 20.58 -9.27
N ASN A 67 -4.63 20.11 -9.47
CA ASN A 67 -5.74 20.89 -10.01
C ASN A 67 -6.95 20.86 -9.06
N ILE A 68 -6.72 21.13 -7.78
CA ILE A 68 -7.80 21.51 -6.86
C ILE A 68 -7.74 23.02 -6.64
#